data_AF-A0A7T8GVA7-F1
#
_entry.id   AF-A0A7T8GVA7-F1
#
_cell.length_a   1.000
_cell.length_b   1.000
_cell.length_c   1.000
_cell.angle_alpha   90.00
_cell.angle_beta   90.00
_cell.angle_gamma   90.00
#
_symmetry.space_group_name_H-M   'P 1'
#
loop_
_entity.id
_entity.type
_entity.pdbx_description
1 polymer ?
#
loop_
_entity_poly.entity_id
_entity_poly.type
_entity_poly.pdbx_seq_one_letter_code
_entity_poly.pdbx_strand_id
1 'polypeptide(L)' 'MASPCPSGLQVGTNEYLDVLKTVAKPWLDSTYPEGNYVFLQDSAPGQKALKTQKWCSDNFANFWTWGM' A
#
# COMPACT_ATOMS: atom_id res chain seq x y z
N MET A 1 -6.32 -4.57 -21.58
CA MET A 1 -4.98 -3.93 -21.54
C MET A 1 -5.11 -2.68 -20.69
N ALA A 2 -4.28 -2.50 -19.66
CA ALA A 2 -4.28 -1.26 -18.89
C ALA A 2 -3.81 -0.12 -19.80
N SER A 3 -4.51 1.02 -19.80
CA SER A 3 -4.07 2.21 -20.51
C SER A 3 -2.67 2.62 -20.00
N PRO A 4 -1.76 3.05 -20.88
CA PRO A 4 -0.44 3.50 -20.44
C PRO A 4 -0.61 4.65 -19.44
N CYS A 5 0.06 4.53 -18.29
CA CYS A 5 0.08 5.57 -17.28
C CYS A 5 0.62 6.86 -17.93
N PRO A 6 -0.05 8.02 -17.77
CA PRO A 6 0.41 9.26 -18.35
C PRO A 6 1.87 9.55 -18.00
N SER A 7 2.70 9.81 -19.00
CA SER A 7 4.12 10.08 -18.83
C SER A 7 4.35 11.23 -17.84
N GLY A 8 5.09 10.96 -16.76
CA GLY A 8 5.43 11.95 -15.74
C GLY A 8 4.45 12.05 -14.56
N LEU A 9 3.33 11.33 -14.57
CA LEU A 9 2.46 11.23 -13.41
C LEU A 9 3.13 10.36 -12.34
N GLN A 10 3.53 10.96 -11.23
CA GLN A 10 4.10 10.26 -10.09
C GLN A 10 3.12 10.31 -8.93
N VAL A 11 2.75 9.14 -8.42
CA VAL A 11 1.98 9.05 -7.17
C VAL A 11 2.95 9.31 -6.02
N GLY A 12 2.75 10.42 -5.33
CA GLY A 12 3.51 10.76 -4.14
C GLY A 12 3.09 9.92 -2.94
N THR A 13 3.77 10.16 -1.82
CA THR A 13 3.51 9.41 -0.60
C THR A 13 2.11 9.68 -0.02
N ASN A 14 1.59 10.89 -0.16
CA ASN A 14 0.30 11.27 0.42
C ASN A 14 -0.86 10.63 -0.35
N GLU A 15 -0.79 10.70 -1.67
CA GLU A 15 -1.77 10.14 -2.59
C GLU A 15 -1.81 8.62 -2.44
N TYR A 16 -0.64 7.99 -2.30
CA TYR A 16 -0.56 6.55 -2.03
C TYR A 16 -1.19 6.17 -0.68
N LEU A 17 -0.86 6.90 0.39
CA LEU A 17 -1.46 6.69 1.71
C LEU A 17 -2.98 6.87 1.70
N ASP A 18 -3.49 7.82 0.92
CA ASP A 18 -4.92 8.05 0.79
C ASP A 18 -5.62 6.83 0.17
N VAL A 19 -5.07 6.28 -0.91
CA VAL A 19 -5.57 5.03 -1.53
C VAL A 19 -5.52 3.85 -0.55
N LEU A 20 -4.43 3.71 0.22
CA LEU A 20 -4.32 2.64 1.20
C LEU A 20 -5.42 2.73 2.28
N LYS A 21 -5.69 3.95 2.77
CA LYS A 21 -6.67 4.20 3.84
C LYS A 21 -8.11 4.09 3.36
N THR A 22 -8.41 4.58 2.17
CA THR A 22 -9.79 4.73 1.70
C THR A 22 -10.26 3.57 0.84
N VAL A 23 -9.33 2.85 0.21
CA VAL A 23 -9.65 1.76 -0.72
C VAL A 23 -9.10 0.43 -0.22
N ALA A 24 -7.77 0.32 -0.09
CA ALA A 24 -7.14 -0.98 0.09
C ALA A 24 -7.46 -1.61 1.46
N LYS A 25 -7.32 -0.84 2.55
CA LYS A 25 -7.56 -1.35 3.91
C LYS A 25 -9.04 -1.71 4.16
N PRO A 26 -10.03 -0.85 3.83
CA PRO A 26 -11.43 -1.24 3.97
C PRO A 26 -11.80 -2.48 3.15
N TRP A 27 -11.26 -2.61 1.93
CA TRP A 27 -11.48 -3.79 1.11
C TRP A 27 -10.87 -5.06 1.72
N LEU A 28 -9.65 -4.98 2.23
CA LEU A 28 -8.99 -6.10 2.92
C LEU A 28 -9.74 -6.50 4.19
N ASP A 29 -10.20 -5.54 4.99
CA ASP A 29 -10.97 -5.81 6.21
C ASP A 29 -12.29 -6.52 5.92
N SER A 30 -12.95 -6.12 4.82
CA SER A 30 -14.20 -6.75 4.38
C SER A 30 -13.97 -8.14 3.77
N THR A 31 -12.85 -8.35 3.07
CA THR A 31 -12.61 -9.58 2.28
C THR A 31 -11.90 -10.65 3.09
N TYR A 32 -11.01 -10.24 3.99
CA TYR A 32 -10.18 -11.10 4.85
C TYR A 32 -10.34 -10.67 6.31
N PRO A 33 -11.53 -10.82 6.90
CA PRO A 33 -11.80 -10.36 8.27
C PRO A 33 -10.93 -11.05 9.33
N GLU A 34 -10.38 -12.22 9.02
CA GLU A 34 -9.45 -12.96 9.88
C GLU A 34 -7.99 -12.51 9.72
N GLY A 35 -7.68 -11.60 8.79
CA GLY A 35 -6.32 -11.12 8.55
C GLY A 35 -5.38 -12.15 7.93
N ASN A 36 -5.92 -13.19 7.29
CA ASN A 36 -5.17 -14.29 6.66
C ASN A 36 -4.57 -13.90 5.30
N TYR A 37 -3.88 -12.76 5.23
CA TYR A 37 -3.18 -12.27 4.04
C TYR A 37 -1.83 -11.65 4.39
N VAL A 38 -0.98 -11.45 3.38
CA VAL A 38 0.25 -10.65 3.46
C VAL A 38 0.17 -9.53 2.43
N PHE A 39 0.34 -8.28 2.87
CA PHE A 39 0.40 -7.13 1.99
C PHE A 39 1.84 -6.95 1.48
N LEU A 40 2.00 -6.97 0.15
CA LEU A 40 3.26 -6.72 -0.55
C LEU A 40 3.11 -5.49 -1.44
N GLN A 41 4.19 -4.71 -1.58
CA GLN A 41 4.26 -3.53 -2.44
C GLN A 41 5.68 -3.41 -3.02
N ASP A 42 5.85 -2.69 -4.13
CA ASP A 42 7.16 -2.49 -4.75
C ASP A 42 7.99 -1.40 -4.04
N SER A 43 9.19 -1.11 -4.53
CA SER A 43 10.10 -0.16 -3.91
C SER A 43 9.96 1.28 -4.45
N ALA A 44 8.83 1.66 -5.05
CA ALA A 44 8.63 3.01 -5.56
C ALA A 44 8.78 4.06 -4.42
N PRO A 45 9.20 5.31 -4.73
CA PRO A 45 9.51 6.31 -3.70
C PRO A 45 8.39 6.57 -2.69
N GLY A 46 7.14 6.66 -3.16
CA GLY A 46 5.96 6.85 -2.29
C GLY A 46 5.66 5.64 -1.40
N GLN A 47 5.98 4.44 -1.88
CA GLN A 47 5.77 3.16 -1.20
C GLN A 47 6.84 2.94 -0.12
N LYS A 48 8.11 3.24 -0.44
CA LYS A 48 9.27 3.07 0.46
C LYS A 48 9.39 4.16 1.54
N ALA A 49 8.67 5.27 1.41
CA ALA A 49 8.72 6.36 2.37
C ALA A 49 8.40 5.88 3.80
N LEU A 50 9.14 6.39 4.79
CA LEU A 50 9.02 5.97 6.20
C LEU A 50 7.58 6.04 6.73
N LYS A 51 6.85 7.11 6.38
CA LYS A 51 5.44 7.27 6.81
C LYS A 51 4.51 6.21 6.20
N THR A 52 4.76 5.79 4.96
CA THR A 52 3.99 4.72 4.31
C THR A 52 4.30 3.38 4.95
N GLN A 53 5.59 3.06 5.10
CA GLN A 53 6.04 1.80 5.71
C GLN A 53 5.50 1.65 7.13
N LYS A 54 5.59 2.71 7.94
CA LYS A 54 5.02 2.73 9.30
C LYS A 54 3.51 2.50 9.27
N TRP A 55 2.78 3.23 8.42
CA TRP A 55 1.33 3.05 8.33
C TRP A 55 0.95 1.63 7.91
N CYS A 56 1.62 1.05 6.91
CA CYS A 56 1.37 -0.35 6.50
C CYS A 56 1.64 -1.34 7.64
N SER A 57 2.75 -1.19 8.36
CA SER A 57 3.10 -2.06 9.49
C SER A 57 2.12 -1.93 10.67
N ASP A 58 1.61 -0.73 10.93
CA ASP A 58 0.69 -0.48 12.04
C ASP A 58 -0.75 -0.95 11.73
N ASN A 59 -1.13 -1.04 10.45
CA ASN A 59 -2.53 -1.22 10.05
C ASN A 59 -2.83 -2.55 9.36
N PHE A 60 -1.93 -3.12 8.56
CA PHE A 60 -2.20 -4.39 7.87
C PHE A 60 -1.86 -5.60 8.74
N ALA A 61 -2.62 -6.70 8.57
CA ALA A 61 -2.46 -7.91 9.37
C ALA A 61 -1.04 -8.50 9.29
N ASN A 62 -0.54 -8.70 8.07
CA ASN A 62 0.86 -8.98 7.82
C ASN A 62 1.36 -8.06 6.72
N PHE A 63 2.48 -7.39 6.96
CA PHE A 63 3.10 -6.49 6.00
C PHE A 63 4.53 -6.96 5.70
N TRP A 64 4.83 -7.20 4.42
CA TRP A 64 6.17 -7.59 4.02
C TRP A 64 7.09 -6.37 3.97
N THR A 65 8.03 -6.32 4.90
CA THR A 65 9.11 -5.34 4.88
C THR A 65 10.26 -5.82 4.02
N TRP A 66 10.77 -4.95 3.16
CA TRP A 66 11.97 -5.22 2.38
C TRP A 66 13.19 -5.35 3.29
N GLY A 67 13.62 -6.60 3.55
CA GLY A 67 14.82 -6.92 4.33
C GLY A 67 14.63 -6.76 5.84
N MET A 68 14.31 -7.87 6.51
CA MET A 68 14.92 -8.16 7.81
C MET A 68 16.34 -8.67 7.59
#